data_AF-A0A5B9RAZ6-F1
#
_entry.id   AF-A0A5B9RAZ6-F1
#
_cell.length_a   1.000
_cell.length_b   1.000
_cell.length_c   1.000
_cell.angle_alpha   90.00
_cell.angle_beta   90.00
_cell.angle_gamma   90.00
#
_symmetry.space_group_name_H-M   'P 1'
#
loop_
_entity.id
_entity.type
_entity.pdbx_description
1 polymer ?
#
loop_
_entity_poly.entity_id
_entity_poly.type
_entity_poly.pdbx_seq_one_letter_code
_entity_poly.pdbx_strand_id
1 'polypeptide(L)'
;MVTHTQNKIKMIIKTITPRKTLSIRNLRENIDLFIRQTRQSSQHVVMQIKLSYNGKNETLSKKLAMDLNNKKQIKTLRDIATKNFNKIAKDKTELNKTQIFIYYRETSEEAYNNFNDSLSMNNKKDLFDIDDIN
;
A
#
# COMPACT_ATOMS: atom_id res chain seq x y z
N MET A 1 -8.52 -36.56 -12.47
CA MET A 1 -7.44 -35.79 -11.82
C MET A 1 -7.60 -34.34 -12.22
N VAL A 2 -8.07 -33.49 -11.29
CA VAL A 2 -8.20 -32.05 -11.54
C VAL A 2 -6.90 -31.40 -11.09
N THR A 3 -6.07 -31.01 -12.04
CA THR A 3 -4.86 -30.22 -11.77
C THR A 3 -5.27 -28.83 -11.30
N HIS A 4 -5.24 -28.61 -9.99
CA HIS A 4 -5.29 -27.27 -9.42
C HIS A 4 -3.98 -26.54 -9.74
N THR A 5 -3.94 -25.89 -10.89
CA THR A 5 -2.91 -24.91 -11.21
C THR A 5 -3.12 -23.71 -10.27
N GLN A 6 -2.42 -23.71 -9.13
CA GLN A 6 -2.37 -22.55 -8.26
C GLN A 6 -1.71 -21.40 -9.04
N ASN A 7 -2.53 -20.50 -9.59
CA ASN A 7 -2.06 -19.24 -10.13
C ASN A 7 -1.44 -18.44 -8.98
N LYS A 8 -0.12 -18.53 -8.85
CA LYS A 8 0.65 -17.81 -7.83
C LYS A 8 0.49 -16.31 -8.07
N ILE A 9 -0.38 -15.65 -7.30
CA ILE A 9 -0.65 -14.22 -7.44
C ILE A 9 0.65 -13.45 -7.18
N LYS A 10 1.28 -12.96 -8.25
CA LYS A 10 2.58 -12.26 -8.21
C LYS A 10 2.37 -10.84 -7.71
N MET A 11 3.17 -10.43 -6.73
CA MET A 11 3.20 -9.04 -6.26
C MET A 11 3.92 -8.16 -7.29
N ILE A 12 3.30 -7.03 -7.63
CA ILE A 12 3.82 -6.03 -8.57
C ILE A 12 4.42 -4.89 -7.74
N ILE A 13 5.53 -4.30 -8.22
CA ILE A 13 6.17 -3.15 -7.60
C ILE A 13 6.15 -1.99 -8.58
N LYS A 14 5.51 -0.89 -8.19
CA LYS A 14 5.60 0.39 -8.90
C LYS A 14 6.57 1.30 -8.16
N THR A 15 7.66 1.66 -8.84
CA THR A 15 8.61 2.66 -8.35
C THR A 15 8.27 4.02 -8.92
N ILE A 16 8.18 5.02 -8.06
CA ILE A 16 8.00 6.42 -8.41
C ILE A 16 9.23 7.17 -7.92
N THR A 17 9.96 7.79 -8.85
CA THR A 17 11.10 8.66 -8.57
C THR A 17 10.68 10.10 -8.79
N PRO A 18 10.37 10.88 -7.74
CA PRO A 18 10.03 12.28 -7.86
C PRO A 18 11.18 13.07 -8.51
N ARG A 19 10.84 13.94 -9.48
CA ARG A 19 11.83 14.85 -10.11
C ARG A 19 12.24 16.01 -9.20
N LYS A 20 11.40 16.33 -8.22
CA LYS A 20 11.60 17.37 -7.21
C LYS A 20 11.64 16.73 -5.84
N THR A 21 12.04 17.50 -4.85
CA THR A 21 11.94 17.14 -3.43
C THR A 21 10.52 16.65 -3.11
N LEU A 22 10.42 15.54 -2.38
CA LEU A 22 9.15 14.94 -2.05
C LEU A 22 8.54 15.68 -0.86
N SER A 23 7.40 16.32 -1.09
CA SER A 23 6.56 16.94 -0.08
C SER A 23 5.28 16.11 0.15
N ILE A 24 4.53 16.41 1.22
CA ILE A 24 3.22 15.79 1.49
C ILE A 24 2.29 15.92 0.28
N ARG A 25 2.27 17.10 -0.35
CA ARG A 25 1.43 17.38 -1.52
C ARG A 25 1.79 16.44 -2.66
N ASN A 26 3.07 16.37 -3.02
CA ASN A 26 3.50 15.53 -4.14
C ASN A 26 3.35 14.05 -3.82
N LEU A 27 3.52 13.62 -2.55
CA LEU A 27 3.22 12.26 -2.12
C LEU A 27 1.75 11.90 -2.39
N ARG A 28 0.82 12.77 -1.98
CA ARG A 28 -0.62 12.58 -2.22
C ARG A 28 -0.94 12.51 -3.71
N GLU A 29 -0.41 13.43 -4.50
CA GLU A 29 -0.61 13.46 -5.94
C GLU A 29 -0.12 12.16 -6.62
N ASN A 30 1.03 11.62 -6.19
CA ASN A 30 1.56 10.37 -6.71
C ASN A 30 0.70 9.15 -6.31
N ILE A 31 0.20 9.10 -5.07
CA ILE A 31 -0.71 8.05 -4.62
C ILE A 31 -2.03 8.11 -5.40
N ASP A 32 -2.61 9.30 -5.56
CA ASP A 32 -3.87 9.51 -6.29
C ASP A 32 -3.71 9.17 -7.78
N LEU A 33 -2.57 9.52 -8.39
CA LEU A 33 -2.24 9.14 -9.76
C LEU A 33 -2.17 7.62 -9.91
N PHE A 34 -1.46 6.94 -9.00
CA PHE A 34 -1.39 5.49 -8.98
C PHE A 34 -2.78 4.86 -8.88
N ILE A 35 -3.59 5.28 -7.91
CA ILE A 35 -4.95 4.75 -7.71
C ILE A 35 -5.80 4.96 -8.98
N ARG A 36 -5.76 6.14 -9.59
CA ARG A 36 -6.51 6.42 -10.81
C ARG A 36 -6.10 5.50 -11.96
N GLN A 37 -4.82 5.22 -12.11
CA GLN A 37 -4.30 4.31 -13.14
C GLN A 37 -4.72 2.87 -12.87
N THR A 38 -4.54 2.38 -11.64
CA THR A 38 -4.88 1.00 -11.27
C THR A 38 -6.39 0.73 -11.33
N ARG A 39 -7.23 1.73 -11.07
CA ARG A 39 -8.70 1.62 -11.22
C ARG A 39 -9.17 1.27 -12.62
N GLN A 40 -8.34 1.49 -13.64
CA GLN A 40 -8.67 1.12 -15.02
C GLN A 40 -8.63 -0.39 -15.25
N SER A 41 -7.84 -1.14 -14.46
CA SER A 41 -7.70 -2.59 -14.58
C SER A 41 -8.34 -3.36 -13.43
N SER A 42 -8.47 -2.76 -12.25
CA SER A 42 -8.93 -3.47 -11.05
C SER A 42 -9.71 -2.59 -10.07
N GLN A 43 -10.74 -3.19 -9.47
CA GLN A 43 -11.48 -2.56 -8.37
C GLN A 43 -10.85 -2.86 -7.00
N HIS A 44 -10.35 -4.09 -6.79
CA HIS A 44 -9.87 -4.54 -5.49
C HIS A 44 -8.37 -4.82 -5.55
N VAL A 45 -7.61 -4.25 -4.62
CA VAL A 45 -6.16 -4.45 -4.53
C VAL A 45 -5.71 -4.70 -3.11
N VAL A 46 -4.64 -5.47 -2.96
CA VAL A 46 -3.85 -5.50 -1.73
C VAL A 46 -2.58 -4.70 -1.96
N MET A 47 -2.32 -3.69 -1.15
CA MET A 47 -1.18 -2.79 -1.36
C MET A 47 -0.40 -2.45 -0.10
N GLN A 48 0.87 -2.07 -0.28
CA GLN A 48 1.77 -1.55 0.74
C GLN A 48 2.58 -0.41 0.11
N ILE A 49 2.80 0.68 0.86
CA ILE A 49 3.60 1.82 0.40
C ILE A 49 4.84 1.95 1.26
N LYS A 50 6.00 2.01 0.62
CA LYS A 50 7.30 2.28 1.25
C LYS A 50 7.96 3.51 0.62
N LEU A 51 8.85 4.13 1.39
CA LEU A 51 9.68 5.25 0.99
C LEU A 51 11.14 4.83 1.13
N SER A 52 11.94 5.00 0.08
CA SER A 52 13.40 4.99 0.19
C SER A 52 13.91 6.41 0.33
N TYR A 53 14.72 6.66 1.35
CA TYR A 53 15.35 7.95 1.63
C TYR A 53 16.67 7.73 2.35
N ASN A 54 17.74 8.41 1.92
CA ASN A 54 19.09 8.27 2.49
C ASN A 54 19.56 6.81 2.68
N GLY A 55 19.26 5.94 1.71
CA GLY A 55 19.62 4.51 1.76
C GLY A 55 18.78 3.67 2.73
N LYS A 56 17.76 4.25 3.38
CA LYS A 56 16.83 3.54 4.28
C LYS A 56 15.49 3.33 3.60
N ASN A 57 14.85 2.21 3.90
CA ASN A 57 13.48 1.90 3.47
C ASN A 57 12.52 2.01 4.64
N GLU A 58 11.61 2.97 4.58
CA GLU A 58 10.62 3.24 5.62
C GLU A 58 9.22 2.85 5.12
N THR A 59 8.38 2.29 5.99
CA THR A 59 7.01 1.92 5.61
C THR A 59 6.06 3.10 5.83
N LEU A 60 5.48 3.62 4.74
CA LEU A 60 4.44 4.66 4.81
C LEU A 60 3.06 4.08 5.10
N SER A 61 2.77 2.89 4.58
CA SER A 61 1.55 2.16 4.89
C SER A 61 1.83 0.67 4.97
N LYS A 62 1.29 0.01 6.01
CA LYS A 62 1.27 -1.46 6.09
C LYS A 62 0.42 -2.05 4.97
N LYS A 63 0.53 -3.36 4.78
CA LYS A 63 -0.25 -4.13 3.81
C LYS A 63 -1.73 -4.00 4.14
N LEU A 64 -2.55 -3.62 3.16
CA LEU A 64 -3.98 -3.41 3.32
C LEU A 64 -4.72 -3.81 2.05
N ALA A 65 -5.89 -4.42 2.21
CA ALA A 65 -6.83 -4.63 1.11
C ALA A 65 -7.70 -3.37 0.95
N MET A 66 -7.93 -2.96 -0.29
CA MET A 66 -8.78 -1.82 -0.61
C MET A 66 -9.69 -2.09 -1.78
N ASP A 67 -10.90 -1.54 -1.66
CA ASP A 67 -11.74 -1.19 -2.79
C ASP A 67 -11.33 0.21 -3.29
N LEU A 68 -10.80 0.27 -4.50
CA LEU A 68 -10.38 1.50 -5.16
C LEU A 68 -11.55 2.40 -5.56
N ASN A 69 -12.80 1.92 -5.50
CA ASN A 69 -13.99 2.77 -5.65
C ASN A 69 -14.43 3.40 -4.32
N ASN A 70 -13.95 2.89 -3.18
CA ASN A 70 -14.29 3.39 -1.87
C ASN A 70 -13.47 4.63 -1.48
N LYS A 71 -14.10 5.80 -1.61
CA LYS A 71 -13.48 7.10 -1.28
C LYS A 71 -12.98 7.18 0.17
N LYS A 72 -13.63 6.52 1.12
CA LYS A 72 -13.24 6.54 2.54
C LYS A 72 -11.93 5.77 2.73
N GLN A 73 -11.78 4.60 2.11
CA GLN A 73 -10.55 3.82 2.18
C GLN A 73 -9.37 4.54 1.52
N ILE A 74 -9.59 5.15 0.35
CA ILE A 74 -8.56 5.97 -0.32
C ILE A 74 -8.12 7.13 0.59
N LYS A 75 -9.07 7.82 1.23
CA LYS A 75 -8.76 8.88 2.19
C LYS A 75 -7.91 8.34 3.35
N THR A 76 -8.33 7.24 3.97
CA THR A 76 -7.60 6.60 5.07
C THR A 76 -6.17 6.22 4.68
N LEU A 77 -5.96 5.62 3.50
CA LEU A 77 -4.62 5.30 3.00
C LEU A 77 -3.74 6.57 2.90
N ARG A 78 -4.28 7.64 2.31
CA ARG A 78 -3.55 8.92 2.19
C ARG A 78 -3.21 9.49 3.55
N ASP A 79 -4.14 9.47 4.48
CA ASP A 79 -3.93 10.01 5.83
C ASP A 79 -2.87 9.20 6.58
N ILE A 80 -2.89 7.87 6.48
CA ILE A 80 -1.85 6.99 7.05
C ILE A 80 -0.47 7.28 6.42
N ALA A 81 -0.39 7.28 5.09
CA ALA A 81 0.86 7.49 4.38
C ALA A 81 1.47 8.86 4.70
N THR A 82 0.64 9.90 4.75
CA THR A 82 1.09 11.28 5.01
C THR A 82 1.47 11.50 6.48
N LYS A 83 0.74 10.90 7.41
CA LYS A 83 1.10 10.89 8.84
C LYS A 83 2.47 10.22 9.05
N ASN A 84 2.69 9.07 8.43
CA ASN A 84 3.96 8.34 8.57
C ASN A 84 5.10 9.07 7.84
N PHE A 85 4.83 9.68 6.69
CA PHE A 85 5.79 10.54 6.01
C PHE A 85 6.27 11.69 6.92
N ASN A 86 5.36 12.40 7.58
CA ASN A 86 5.72 13.49 8.49
C ASN A 86 6.60 13.02 9.65
N LYS A 87 6.32 11.84 10.21
CA LYS A 87 7.17 11.24 11.25
C LYS A 87 8.59 10.97 10.76
N ILE A 88 8.72 10.44 9.53
CA ILE A 88 10.03 10.17 8.90
C ILE A 88 10.76 11.48 8.59
N ALA A 89 10.03 12.49 8.13
CA ALA A 89 10.59 13.78 7.78
C ALA A 89 11.02 14.61 9.01
N LYS A 90 10.61 14.22 10.23
CA LYS A 90 10.96 14.91 11.50
C LYS A 90 10.74 16.42 11.40
N ASP A 91 9.53 16.81 11.02
CA ASP A 91 9.10 18.20 10.84
C ASP A 91 9.76 18.96 9.67
N LYS A 92 10.63 18.31 8.90
CA LYS A 92 11.01 18.82 7.58
C LYS A 92 9.80 18.72 6.66
N THR A 93 9.51 19.80 5.95
CA THR A 93 8.39 19.85 4.99
C THR A 93 8.65 18.98 3.76
N GLU A 94 9.92 18.67 3.46
CA GLU A 94 10.32 17.99 2.23
C GLU A 94 11.55 17.08 2.42
N LEU A 95 11.63 16.01 1.60
CA LEU A 95 12.73 15.05 1.57
C LEU A 95 13.38 14.96 0.17
N ASN A 96 14.71 15.08 0.11
CA ASN A 96 15.50 15.00 -1.13
C ASN A 96 15.87 13.54 -1.48
N LYS A 97 16.15 13.26 -2.76
CA LYS A 97 16.64 11.95 -3.24
C LYS A 97 15.80 10.76 -2.77
N THR A 98 14.48 10.90 -2.84
CA THR A 98 13.52 9.87 -2.38
C THR A 98 13.02 8.99 -3.53
N GLN A 99 12.62 7.76 -3.22
CA GLN A 99 11.80 6.92 -4.11
C GLN A 99 10.58 6.41 -3.35
N ILE A 100 9.42 6.40 -3.99
CA ILE A 100 8.20 5.80 -3.43
C ILE A 100 8.03 4.43 -4.09
N PHE A 101 7.90 3.39 -3.30
CA PHE A 101 7.58 2.04 -3.75
C PHE A 101 6.15 1.70 -3.37
N ILE A 102 5.33 1.39 -4.37
CA ILE A 102 3.97 0.89 -4.18
C ILE A 102 3.97 -0.58 -4.57
N TYR A 103 3.95 -1.44 -3.57
CA TYR A 103 3.77 -2.88 -3.73
C TYR A 103 2.29 -3.14 -3.82
N TYR A 104 1.82 -3.81 -4.87
CA TYR A 104 0.41 -4.14 -5.00
C TYR A 104 0.18 -5.46 -5.72
N ARG A 105 -1.00 -6.03 -5.50
CA ARG A 105 -1.55 -7.09 -6.33
C ARG A 105 -3.05 -6.87 -6.48
N GLU A 106 -3.56 -7.14 -7.65
CA GLU A 106 -5.01 -7.17 -7.89
C GLU A 106 -5.59 -8.40 -7.18
N THR A 107 -6.83 -8.28 -6.71
CA THR A 107 -7.51 -9.35 -5.98
C THR A 107 -8.97 -9.44 -6.39
N SER A 108 -9.60 -10.60 -6.16
CA SER A 108 -11.03 -10.76 -6.38
C SER A 108 -11.82 -10.10 -5.27
N GLU A 109 -13.08 -9.81 -5.54
CA GLU A 109 -14.03 -9.33 -4.52
C GLU A 109 -14.16 -10.31 -3.35
N GLU A 110 -14.23 -11.62 -3.63
CA GLU A 110 -14.26 -12.68 -2.61
C GLU A 110 -13.04 -12.61 -1.68
N ALA A 111 -11.83 -12.50 -2.23
CA ALA A 111 -10.61 -12.41 -1.43
C ALA A 111 -10.53 -11.11 -0.61
N TYR A 112 -11.08 -10.01 -1.14
CA TYR A 112 -11.22 -8.75 -0.42
C TYR A 112 -12.21 -8.86 0.75
N ASN A 113 -13.37 -9.49 0.53
CA ASN A 113 -14.37 -9.73 1.56
C ASN A 113 -13.81 -10.64 2.65
N ASN A 114 -13.17 -11.75 2.29
CA ASN A 114 -12.51 -12.65 3.25
C ASN A 114 -11.46 -11.93 4.10
N PHE A 115 -10.70 -10.99 3.51
CA PHE A 115 -9.75 -10.17 4.26
C PHE A 115 -10.44 -9.24 5.26
N ASN A 116 -11.52 -8.58 4.85
CA ASN A 116 -12.30 -7.72 5.76
C ASN A 116 -12.99 -8.52 6.87
N ASP A 117 -13.51 -9.69 6.54
CA ASP A 117 -14.17 -10.59 7.48
C ASP A 117 -13.16 -11.11 8.51
N SER A 118 -11.97 -11.52 8.07
CA SER A 118 -10.88 -11.88 8.99
C SER A 118 -10.45 -10.71 9.88
N LEU A 119 -10.40 -9.47 9.39
CA LEU A 119 -10.17 -8.30 10.24
C LEU A 119 -11.28 -8.08 11.27
N SER A 120 -12.54 -8.29 10.88
CA SER A 120 -13.70 -8.15 11.78
C SER A 120 -13.71 -9.24 12.87
N MET A 121 -13.26 -10.44 12.53
CA MET A 121 -13.12 -11.57 13.46
C MET A 121 -11.89 -11.42 14.36
N ASN A 122 -10.78 -10.86 13.85
CA ASN A 122 -9.53 -10.64 14.59
C ASN A 122 -9.55 -9.43 15.54
N ASN A 123 -10.67 -8.73 15.69
CA ASN A 123 -10.92 -7.94 16.90
C ASN A 123 -11.10 -8.81 18.16
N LYS A 124 -10.94 -10.14 18.04
CA LYS A 124 -10.69 -11.07 19.14
C LYS A 124 -9.35 -11.80 18.92
N LYS A 125 -8.27 -11.17 19.41
CA LYS A 125 -6.92 -11.73 19.65
C LYS A 125 -6.00 -11.94 18.43
N ASP A 126 -4.85 -11.28 18.51
CA ASP A 126 -3.54 -11.73 18.02
C ASP A 126 -3.42 -12.10 16.53
N LEU A 127 -3.10 -11.11 15.69
CA LEU A 127 -2.69 -11.37 14.29
C LEU A 127 -1.51 -10.52 13.83
N PHE A 128 -0.50 -10.38 14.70
CA PHE A 128 0.81 -9.83 14.32
C PHE A 128 1.92 -10.77 14.79
N ASP A 129 1.88 -12.04 14.41
CA ASP A 129 3.06 -12.90 14.40
C ASP A 129 2.89 -13.96 13.32
N ILE A 130 3.37 -13.65 12.11
CA ILE A 130 3.89 -14.66 11.20
C ILE A 130 5.20 -14.10 10.68
N ASP A 131 6.24 -14.28 11.50
CA ASP A 131 7.61 -14.40 11.02
C ASP A 131 7.70 -15.69 10.21
N ASP A 132 7.71 -15.60 8.89
CA ASP A 132 8.25 -16.67 8.05
C ASP A 132 9.78 -16.49 8.00
N ILE A 133 10.46 -16.96 9.05
CA ILE A 133 11.85 -17.42 9.00
C ILE A 133 11.88 -18.85 9.55
N ASN A 134 11.79 -19.82 8.64
CA ASN A 134 12.73 -20.94 8.46
C ASN A 134 12.32 -21.76 7.24
#